data_AF-A0A2Z7DGH0-F1
#
_entry.id   AF-A0A2Z7DGH0-F1
#
_cell.length_a   1.000
_cell.length_b   1.000
_cell.length_c   1.000
_cell.angle_alpha   90.00
_cell.angle_beta   90.00
_cell.angle_gamma   90.00
#
_symmetry.space_group_name_H-M   'P 1'
#
loop_
_entity.id
_entity.type
_entity.pdbx_description
1 polymer ?
#
loop_
_entity_poly.entity_id
_entity_poly.type
_entity_poly.pdbx_seq_one_letter_code
_entity_poly.pdbx_strand_id
1 'polypeptide(L)'
;MAAKQAIECHTWRPKARPSSEVQFQIGGSVFNLDKELLAAKSEKLAKLLKESPHENPSQLLRDIPADQDSLEIVERFCQGYEINLSTENVVRVTCVSHYLGMTESHCPNNLLNKTIVFLEQEIIPSWSKSIKALKTTENVLQEALHLGLVEYCVESIVSKVLEDPRLLGEPIKDPVSGDDSDENDNGFRQASVRRKLFDHDWKSEDLKILSLRLYEYIISTMLRRKVPQEYVAANICEYAKKWLFCKRGDDASVYAENSQREIVEVLEALLPHQKGVLPCTFLFGMLHFAVVLGAKPECKNGLEIRIGNQLDHASVKDLLIPSQGYSKDERYDTGCVTRILKNFYNNYTGPGDSGLLSVAELIDEFLAEISADIDLKMTTFMEFADMAVAASAETPRTSDGIYRAIDIYLDKHRYLTESQKEEICRFLDCNKMTREACEHAAQNNKLPTRVVVQVLFIGQLKLRDEIAKEVKNGGGLLKVAEAEEDVVTEMEEIGNKVLALERECSAMRRQISCKNVKTPKKNIWKEMKRKLGCATTSIHECDCHVKKKKKVHPK
;
A
#
# COMPACT_ATOMS: atom_id res chain seq x y z
N MET A 1 3.63 19.60 80.27
CA MET A 1 5.07 19.26 80.30
C MET A 1 5.29 18.05 79.40
N ALA A 2 5.94 18.24 78.25
CA ALA A 2 6.59 17.18 77.48
C ALA A 2 7.65 17.86 76.60
N ALA A 3 8.90 17.43 76.75
CA ALA A 3 10.09 18.05 76.21
C ALA A 3 10.17 17.95 74.68
N LYS A 4 10.45 19.08 74.02
CA LYS A 4 10.91 19.13 72.63
C LYS A 4 12.44 19.12 72.63
N GLN A 5 13.04 18.02 72.20
CA GLN A 5 14.43 17.99 71.76
C GLN A 5 14.46 18.52 70.32
N ALA A 6 15.04 19.72 70.15
CA ALA A 6 15.45 20.23 68.87
C ALA A 6 16.74 19.50 68.46
N ILE A 7 16.70 18.77 67.35
CA ILE A 7 17.89 18.23 66.69
C ILE A 7 18.50 19.40 65.91
N GLU A 8 19.68 19.82 66.34
CA GLU A 8 20.46 20.89 65.74
C GLU A 8 20.79 20.54 64.28
N CYS A 9 20.28 21.37 63.37
CA CYS A 9 20.67 21.39 61.98
C CYS A 9 22.10 21.94 61.92
N HIS A 10 23.07 21.05 61.66
CA HIS A 10 24.47 21.46 61.51
C HIS A 10 24.60 22.46 60.35
N THR A 11 24.94 23.66 60.75
CA THR A 11 25.17 24.83 59.95
C THR A 11 26.34 24.61 59.00
N TRP A 12 26.02 24.84 57.73
CA TRP A 12 26.88 24.97 56.59
C TRP A 12 28.16 25.78 56.91
N ARG A 13 29.33 25.16 56.72
CA ARG A 13 30.57 25.90 56.45
C ARG A 13 30.96 25.61 55.00
N PRO A 14 31.15 26.62 54.13
CA PRO A 14 31.74 26.40 52.84
C PRO A 14 33.19 25.98 53.05
N LYS A 15 33.55 24.75 52.64
CA LYS A 15 34.96 24.42 52.39
C LYS A 15 35.46 25.40 51.31
N ALA A 16 36.69 25.89 51.48
CA ALA A 16 37.33 26.87 50.62
C ALA A 16 37.14 26.54 49.13
N ARG A 17 36.73 27.54 48.32
CA ARG A 17 36.66 27.43 46.86
C ARG A 17 38.07 27.10 46.32
N PRO A 18 38.26 25.99 45.59
CA PRO A 18 39.48 25.79 44.84
C PRO A 18 39.52 26.80 43.69
N SER A 19 40.67 27.40 43.45
CA SER A 19 41.00 28.37 42.39
C SER A 19 41.00 27.77 40.97
N SER A 20 40.25 26.68 40.75
CA SER A 20 40.29 25.81 39.57
C SER A 20 38.90 25.48 39.00
N GLU A 21 37.86 26.25 39.33
CA GLU A 21 36.49 26.06 38.78
C GLU A 21 36.41 26.60 37.34
N VAL A 22 35.94 25.78 36.39
CA VAL A 22 35.48 26.27 35.09
C VAL A 22 33.99 26.50 35.16
N GLN A 23 33.56 27.68 34.72
CA GLN A 23 32.16 27.93 34.40
C GLN A 23 31.92 27.53 32.94
N PHE A 24 31.03 26.57 32.73
CA PHE A 24 30.59 26.14 31.40
C PHE A 24 29.20 26.70 31.14
N GLN A 25 28.89 27.07 29.90
CA GLN A 25 27.54 27.44 29.51
C GLN A 25 27.07 26.51 28.40
N ILE A 26 26.09 25.66 28.70
CA ILE A 26 25.51 24.73 27.74
C ILE A 26 23.99 24.91 27.81
N GLY A 27 23.35 25.21 26.67
CA GLY A 27 21.90 25.41 26.58
C GLY A 27 21.33 26.57 27.43
N GLY A 28 22.16 27.50 27.91
CA GLY A 28 21.75 28.61 28.78
C GLY A 28 21.99 28.40 30.28
N SER A 29 22.34 27.18 30.71
CA SER A 29 22.66 26.85 32.11
C SER A 29 24.17 26.93 32.37
N VAL A 30 24.57 27.44 33.55
CA VAL A 30 25.98 27.55 33.96
C VAL A 30 26.35 26.38 34.89
N PHE A 31 27.33 25.59 34.48
CA PHE A 31 27.87 24.48 35.28
C PHE A 31 29.23 24.87 35.86
N ASN A 32 29.50 24.48 37.11
CA ASN A 32 30.80 24.71 37.75
C ASN A 32 31.42 23.35 38.08
N LEU A 33 32.36 22.88 37.26
CA LEU A 33 33.16 21.70 37.58
C LEU A 33 34.62 22.08 37.79
N ASP A 34 35.25 21.32 38.68
CA ASP A 34 36.69 21.38 38.91
C ASP A 34 37.44 20.83 37.69
N LYS A 35 38.33 21.65 37.12
CA LYS A 35 39.20 21.30 35.97
C LYS A 35 39.93 19.98 36.20
N GLU A 36 40.41 19.76 37.43
CA GLU A 36 41.28 18.64 37.77
C GLU A 36 40.49 17.33 37.87
N LEU A 37 39.29 17.37 38.45
CA LEU A 37 38.41 16.21 38.54
C LEU A 37 37.96 15.71 37.16
N LEU A 38 37.63 16.64 36.27
CA LEU A 38 37.20 16.30 34.92
C LEU A 38 38.37 15.77 34.09
N ALA A 39 39.55 16.37 34.18
CA ALA A 39 40.77 15.88 33.51
C ALA A 39 41.26 14.52 34.03
N ALA A 40 41.03 14.22 35.31
CA ALA A 40 41.32 12.90 35.86
C ALA A 40 40.51 11.79 35.18
N LYS A 41 39.35 12.10 34.60
CA LYS A 41 38.45 11.13 33.97
C LYS A 41 38.34 11.24 32.45
N SER A 42 38.56 12.43 31.89
CA SER A 42 38.50 12.72 30.45
C SER A 42 39.90 12.79 29.84
N GLU A 43 40.20 11.89 28.90
CA GLU A 43 41.46 11.93 28.15
C GLU A 43 41.58 13.21 27.32
N LYS A 44 40.49 13.64 26.68
CA LYS A 44 40.48 14.81 25.80
C LYS A 44 40.80 16.09 26.56
N LEU A 45 40.21 16.27 27.74
CA LEU A 45 40.51 17.42 28.59
C LEU A 45 41.90 17.31 29.25
N ALA A 46 42.34 16.10 29.61
CA ALA A 46 43.70 15.89 30.09
C ALA A 46 44.76 16.30 29.05
N LYS A 47 44.54 16.00 27.76
CA LYS A 47 45.42 16.44 26.67
C LYS A 47 45.42 17.96 26.52
N LEU A 48 44.24 18.57 26.50
CA LEU A 48 44.12 20.02 26.34
C LEU A 48 44.74 20.81 27.49
N LEU A 49 44.58 20.36 28.74
CA LEU A 49 45.23 21.02 29.87
C LEU A 49 46.77 20.86 29.86
N LYS A 50 47.29 19.81 29.23
CA LYS A 50 48.74 19.63 29.02
C LYS A 50 49.27 20.54 27.92
N GLU A 51 48.50 20.73 26.85
CA GLU A 51 48.89 21.55 25.67
C GLU A 51 48.70 23.05 25.92
N SER A 52 47.62 23.44 26.61
CA SER A 52 47.25 24.83 26.89
C SER A 52 46.73 25.00 28.33
N PRO A 53 47.62 25.16 29.34
CA PRO A 53 47.20 25.26 30.75
C PRO A 53 46.42 26.55 31.10
N HIS A 54 46.50 27.58 30.26
CA HIS A 54 45.87 28.89 30.48
C HIS A 54 44.64 29.16 29.58
N GLU A 55 44.33 28.30 28.61
CA GLU A 55 43.11 28.47 27.81
C GLU A 55 41.88 27.99 28.59
N ASN A 56 40.80 28.75 28.49
CA ASN A 56 39.52 28.34 29.05
C ASN A 56 38.95 27.19 28.20
N PRO A 57 38.74 25.98 28.76
CA PRO A 57 38.22 24.83 28.02
C PRO A 57 36.76 25.01 27.55
N SER A 58 36.15 26.14 27.89
CA SER A 58 34.81 26.57 27.49
C SER A 58 34.57 26.50 25.98
N GLN A 59 35.60 26.65 25.14
CA GLN A 59 35.45 26.60 23.68
C GLN A 59 35.28 25.18 23.14
N LEU A 60 35.93 24.17 23.72
CA LEU A 60 35.79 22.75 23.34
C LEU A 60 34.46 22.16 23.80
N LEU A 61 33.92 22.69 24.88
CA LEU A 61 32.72 22.18 25.54
C LEU A 61 31.42 22.85 25.05
N ARG A 62 31.53 23.80 24.11
CA ARG A 62 30.38 24.35 23.38
C ARG A 62 29.76 23.36 22.40
N ASP A 63 30.57 22.44 21.88
CA ASP A 63 30.17 21.49 20.84
C ASP A 63 29.84 20.11 21.41
N ILE A 64 29.57 19.98 22.73
CA ILE A 64 29.20 18.68 23.30
C ILE A 64 27.77 18.35 22.84
N PRO A 65 27.54 17.15 22.28
CA PRO A 65 26.20 16.65 21.95
C PRO A 65 25.46 16.22 23.22
N ALA A 66 25.19 17.14 24.15
CA ALA A 66 24.60 16.83 25.44
C ALA A 66 23.42 17.73 25.81
N ASP A 67 22.39 17.10 26.38
CA ASP A 67 21.39 17.74 27.21
C ASP A 67 21.91 17.95 28.64
N GLN A 68 21.25 18.87 29.35
CA GLN A 68 21.58 19.21 30.74
C GLN A 68 21.62 17.99 31.65
N ASP A 69 20.66 17.07 31.50
CA ASP A 69 20.57 15.87 32.35
C ASP A 69 21.76 14.91 32.15
N SER A 70 22.22 14.74 30.90
CA SER A 70 23.39 13.89 30.62
C SER A 70 24.67 14.48 31.20
N LEU A 71 24.82 15.81 31.17
CA LEU A 71 25.97 16.49 31.76
C LEU A 71 26.00 16.38 33.28
N GLU A 72 24.84 16.48 33.93
CA GLU A 72 24.73 16.30 35.38
C GLU A 72 25.18 14.89 35.79
N ILE A 73 24.86 13.86 35.00
CA ILE A 73 25.31 12.49 35.23
C ILE A 73 26.84 12.38 35.07
N VAL A 74 27.41 12.98 34.03
CA VAL A 74 28.86 13.02 33.81
C VAL A 74 29.58 13.76 34.94
N GLU A 75 29.02 14.88 35.39
CA GLU A 75 29.54 15.66 36.52
C GLU A 75 29.56 14.84 37.81
N ARG A 76 28.43 14.20 38.15
CA ARG A 76 28.33 13.32 39.31
C ARG A 76 29.35 12.20 39.26
N PHE A 77 29.56 11.60 38.08
CA PHE A 77 30.58 10.58 37.88
C PHE A 77 31.99 11.12 38.16
N CYS A 78 32.33 12.30 37.63
CA CYS A 78 33.65 12.91 37.85
C CYS A 78 33.90 13.25 39.32
N GLN A 79 32.86 13.61 40.06
CA GLN A 79 32.91 13.85 41.50
C GLN A 79 32.98 12.56 42.33
N GLY A 80 32.80 11.38 41.70
CA GLY A 80 32.87 10.08 42.35
C GLY A 80 31.55 9.60 42.97
N TYR A 81 30.43 10.24 42.63
CA TYR A 81 29.10 9.80 43.05
C TYR A 81 28.60 8.61 42.22
N GLU A 82 27.63 7.88 42.77
CA GLU A 82 26.91 6.84 42.04
C GLU A 82 26.03 7.46 40.93
N ILE A 83 26.02 6.81 39.77
CA ILE A 83 25.29 7.28 38.59
C ILE A 83 24.04 6.43 38.35
N ASN A 84 22.94 7.10 38.01
CA ASN A 84 21.67 6.45 37.68
C ASN A 84 21.49 6.39 36.16
N LEU A 85 21.87 5.26 35.56
CA LEU A 85 21.65 4.99 34.14
C LEU A 85 20.22 4.46 33.93
N SER A 86 19.57 4.93 32.86
CA SER A 86 18.22 4.58 32.47
C SER A 86 18.12 4.46 30.95
N THR A 87 17.02 3.91 30.44
CA THR A 87 16.77 3.82 28.98
C THR A 87 16.71 5.18 28.29
N GLU A 88 16.44 6.24 29.05
CA GLU A 88 16.23 7.59 28.50
C GLU A 88 17.52 8.41 28.38
N ASN A 89 18.52 8.11 29.21
CA ASN A 89 19.76 8.90 29.30
C ASN A 89 20.99 8.17 28.73
N VAL A 90 21.01 6.84 28.77
CA VAL A 90 22.24 6.06 28.53
C VAL A 90 22.88 6.29 27.17
N VAL A 91 22.09 6.42 26.09
CA VAL A 91 22.63 6.64 24.73
C VAL A 91 23.32 8.00 24.66
N ARG A 92 22.70 9.04 25.23
CA ARG A 92 23.26 10.38 25.29
C ARG A 92 24.51 10.42 26.15
N VAL A 93 24.47 9.83 27.34
CA VAL A 93 25.65 9.73 28.23
C VAL A 93 26.78 8.95 27.54
N THR A 94 26.48 7.90 26.76
CA THR A 94 27.47 7.16 25.98
C THR A 94 28.14 8.06 24.94
N CYS A 95 27.36 8.83 24.17
CA CYS A 95 27.89 9.78 23.19
C CYS A 95 28.80 10.82 23.84
N VAL A 96 28.39 11.39 24.98
CA VAL A 96 29.19 12.39 25.72
C VAL A 96 30.47 11.77 26.29
N SER A 97 30.37 10.58 26.88
CA SER A 97 31.51 9.85 27.44
C SER A 97 32.54 9.51 26.37
N HIS A 98 32.08 9.13 25.18
CA HIS A 98 32.95 8.91 24.03
C HIS A 98 33.59 10.22 23.56
N TYR A 99 32.81 11.29 23.40
CA TYR A 99 33.31 12.60 22.99
C TYR A 99 34.41 13.13 23.92
N LEU A 100 34.28 12.90 25.23
CA LEU A 100 35.25 13.29 26.25
C LEU A 100 36.44 12.32 26.37
N GLY A 101 36.45 11.20 25.66
CA GLY A 101 37.48 10.18 25.79
C GLY A 101 37.53 9.55 27.18
N MET A 102 36.36 9.29 27.78
CA MET A 102 36.24 8.64 29.10
C MET A 102 36.37 7.11 28.97
N THR A 103 37.50 6.66 28.44
CA THR A 103 37.80 5.25 28.14
C THR A 103 38.51 4.53 29.29
N GLU A 104 38.55 3.20 29.23
CA GLU A 104 39.31 2.35 30.17
C GLU A 104 40.82 2.56 30.09
N SER A 105 41.34 3.03 28.94
CA SER A 105 42.78 3.31 28.78
C SER A 105 43.24 4.52 29.60
N HIS A 106 42.34 5.46 29.88
CA HIS A 106 42.65 6.66 30.68
C HIS A 106 42.43 6.43 32.18
N CYS A 107 41.33 5.79 32.56
CA CYS A 107 41.00 5.46 33.94
C CYS A 107 40.29 4.10 33.99
N PRO A 108 40.61 3.20 34.92
CA PRO A 108 39.86 1.95 35.06
C PRO A 108 38.41 2.22 35.50
N ASN A 109 37.48 1.40 35.00
CA ASN A 109 36.04 1.48 35.25
C ASN A 109 35.45 2.88 34.91
N ASN A 110 35.83 3.39 33.75
CA ASN A 110 35.44 4.73 33.30
C ASN A 110 34.00 4.76 32.77
N LEU A 111 33.47 5.97 32.61
CA LEU A 111 32.05 6.17 32.30
C LEU A 111 31.62 5.47 31.01
N LEU A 112 32.43 5.53 29.95
CA LEU A 112 32.08 4.91 28.67
C LEU A 112 31.87 3.40 28.78
N ASN A 113 32.73 2.70 29.53
CA ASN A 113 32.60 1.27 29.72
C ASN A 113 31.37 0.94 30.58
N LYS A 114 31.12 1.73 31.64
CA LYS A 114 29.91 1.58 32.45
C LYS A 114 28.63 1.72 31.62
N THR A 115 28.57 2.69 30.71
CA THR A 115 27.40 2.88 29.85
C THR A 115 27.25 1.77 28.82
N ILE A 116 28.35 1.28 28.23
CA ILE A 116 28.34 0.14 27.29
C ILE A 116 27.86 -1.13 28.00
N VAL A 117 28.40 -1.45 29.17
CA VAL A 117 27.98 -2.62 29.96
C VAL A 117 26.49 -2.54 30.31
N PHE A 118 26.00 -1.36 30.70
CA PHE A 118 24.57 -1.16 30.96
C PHE A 118 23.72 -1.35 29.69
N LEU A 119 24.16 -0.84 28.54
CA LEU A 119 23.48 -1.07 27.26
C LEU A 119 23.37 -2.56 26.94
N GLU A 120 24.49 -3.29 27.03
CA GLU A 120 24.57 -4.72 26.71
C GLU A 120 23.74 -5.60 27.66
N GLN A 121 23.75 -5.29 28.96
CA GLN A 121 23.11 -6.13 29.98
C GLN A 121 21.64 -5.79 30.21
N GLU A 122 21.27 -4.50 30.19
CA GLU A 122 19.93 -4.06 30.60
C GLU A 122 19.03 -3.70 29.43
N ILE A 123 19.57 -3.15 28.34
CA ILE A 123 18.78 -2.54 27.26
C ILE A 123 18.61 -3.53 26.12
N ILE A 124 19.72 -4.02 25.59
CA ILE A 124 19.76 -4.89 24.43
C ILE A 124 18.96 -6.18 24.62
N PRO A 125 18.93 -6.84 25.79
CA PRO A 125 18.11 -8.03 25.97
C PRO A 125 16.59 -7.76 25.91
N SER A 126 16.15 -6.52 26.14
CA SER A 126 14.73 -6.17 26.20
C SER A 126 14.24 -5.46 24.93
N TRP A 127 13.15 -5.98 24.36
CA TRP A 127 12.44 -5.36 23.23
C TRP A 127 12.04 -3.91 23.52
N SER A 128 11.29 -3.70 24.60
CA SER A 128 10.76 -2.37 24.94
C SER A 128 11.88 -1.39 25.25
N LYS A 129 12.90 -1.79 26.04
CA LYS A 129 14.00 -0.89 26.40
C LYS A 129 14.84 -0.50 25.16
N SER A 130 15.03 -1.41 24.20
CA SER A 130 15.72 -1.11 22.94
C SER A 130 14.97 -0.07 22.09
N ILE A 131 13.64 -0.13 22.03
CA ILE A 131 12.81 0.86 21.33
C ILE A 131 12.84 2.22 22.04
N LYS A 132 12.69 2.24 23.38
CA LYS A 132 12.85 3.47 24.19
C LYS A 132 14.18 4.14 23.93
N ALA A 133 15.27 3.36 23.99
CA ALA A 133 16.62 3.86 23.79
C ALA A 133 16.75 4.52 22.42
N LEU A 134 16.30 3.85 21.34
CA LEU A 134 16.31 4.41 19.98
C LEU A 134 15.52 5.71 19.85
N LYS A 135 14.35 5.79 20.48
CA LYS A 135 13.54 7.02 20.49
C LYS A 135 14.32 8.19 21.11
N THR A 136 15.09 7.94 22.16
CA THR A 136 15.85 9.00 22.86
C THR A 136 17.08 9.48 22.09
N THR A 137 17.47 8.76 21.04
CA THR A 137 18.62 9.06 20.19
C THR A 137 18.36 10.20 19.21
N GLU A 138 17.11 10.65 19.03
CA GLU A 138 16.76 11.66 18.02
C GLU A 138 17.57 12.96 18.13
N ASN A 139 17.91 13.38 19.35
CA ASN A 139 18.68 14.60 19.62
C ASN A 139 20.19 14.46 19.35
N VAL A 140 20.71 13.23 19.33
CA VAL A 140 22.15 12.90 19.18
C VAL A 140 22.38 11.89 18.05
N LEU A 141 21.51 11.92 17.05
CA LEU A 141 21.40 10.84 16.06
C LEU A 141 22.68 10.66 15.25
N GLN A 142 23.37 11.74 14.90
CA GLN A 142 24.59 11.67 14.08
C GLN A 142 25.74 11.00 14.84
N GLU A 143 25.92 11.38 16.10
CA GLU A 143 26.96 10.83 16.96
C GLU A 143 26.65 9.38 17.34
N ALA A 144 25.40 9.07 17.62
CA ALA A 144 25.00 7.70 17.94
C ALA A 144 25.16 6.74 16.76
N LEU A 145 24.92 7.20 15.52
CA LEU A 145 25.22 6.44 14.30
C LEU A 145 26.73 6.25 14.12
N HIS A 146 27.54 7.28 14.36
CA HIS A 146 29.00 7.17 14.26
C HIS A 146 29.57 6.13 15.25
N LEU A 147 28.94 6.00 16.42
CA LEU A 147 29.31 5.05 17.46
C LEU A 147 28.73 3.64 17.26
N GLY A 148 27.88 3.42 16.25
CA GLY A 148 27.24 2.12 16.03
C GLY A 148 26.12 1.80 17.04
N LEU A 149 25.67 2.76 17.86
CA LEU A 149 24.69 2.51 18.92
C LEU A 149 23.30 2.26 18.34
N VAL A 150 22.94 2.99 17.27
CA VAL A 150 21.67 2.80 16.57
C VAL A 150 21.65 1.42 15.92
N GLU A 151 22.70 1.07 15.19
CA GLU A 151 22.92 -0.23 14.55
C GLU A 151 22.74 -1.36 15.57
N TYR A 152 23.35 -1.22 16.76
CA TYR A 152 23.29 -2.25 17.80
C TYR A 152 21.88 -2.46 18.35
N CYS A 153 21.14 -1.38 18.62
CA CYS A 153 19.74 -1.48 19.02
C CYS A 153 18.85 -2.04 17.90
N VAL A 154 19.10 -1.67 16.63
CA VAL A 154 18.33 -2.20 15.49
C VAL A 154 18.61 -3.68 15.27
N GLU A 155 19.87 -4.14 15.29
CA GLU A 155 20.18 -5.57 15.18
C GLU A 155 19.57 -6.37 16.33
N SER A 156 19.54 -5.83 17.54
CA SER A 156 18.84 -6.42 18.67
C SER A 156 17.33 -6.58 18.44
N ILE A 157 16.67 -5.54 17.93
CA ILE A 157 15.24 -5.56 17.59
C ILE A 157 14.99 -6.61 16.51
N VAL A 158 15.78 -6.59 15.43
CA VAL A 158 15.59 -7.50 14.30
C VAL A 158 15.86 -8.96 14.70
N SER A 159 16.87 -9.23 15.53
CA SER A 159 17.12 -10.58 16.06
C SER A 159 15.90 -11.10 16.84
N LYS A 160 15.28 -10.26 17.67
CA LYS A 160 14.07 -10.65 18.43
C LYS A 160 12.87 -10.89 17.53
N VAL A 161 12.68 -10.08 16.49
CA VAL A 161 11.60 -10.32 15.50
C VAL A 161 11.85 -11.60 14.70
N LEU A 162 13.10 -11.96 14.42
CA LEU A 162 13.42 -13.22 13.77
C LEU A 162 13.10 -14.43 14.66
N GLU A 163 13.24 -14.28 15.98
CA GLU A 163 12.86 -15.31 16.97
C GLU A 163 11.33 -15.38 17.17
N ASP A 164 10.67 -14.23 17.31
CA ASP A 164 9.21 -14.12 17.43
C ASP A 164 8.65 -12.95 16.58
N PRO A 165 8.15 -13.24 15.35
CA PRO A 165 7.57 -12.22 14.49
C PRO A 165 6.34 -11.52 15.07
N ARG A 166 5.66 -12.11 16.07
CA ARG A 166 4.45 -11.53 16.69
C ARG A 166 4.73 -10.26 17.48
N LEU A 167 5.99 -9.97 17.78
CA LEU A 167 6.41 -8.69 18.35
C LEU A 167 6.03 -7.49 17.47
N LEU A 168 5.87 -7.70 16.15
CA LEU A 168 5.41 -6.68 15.20
C LEU A 168 3.88 -6.50 15.21
N GLY A 169 3.14 -7.44 15.81
CA GLY A 169 1.69 -7.52 15.78
C GLY A 169 1.18 -8.85 15.22
N GLU A 170 -0.14 -8.94 15.09
CA GLU A 170 -0.78 -10.08 14.42
C GLU A 170 -0.68 -9.90 12.88
N PRO A 171 -0.44 -10.96 12.11
CA PRO A 171 -0.42 -10.87 10.66
C PRO A 171 -1.81 -10.50 10.14
N ILE A 172 -1.83 -9.80 8.99
CA ILE A 172 -3.08 -9.50 8.30
C ILE A 172 -3.67 -10.83 7.84
N LYS A 173 -4.85 -11.19 8.37
CA LYS A 173 -5.55 -12.40 7.94
C LYS A 173 -6.12 -12.18 6.54
N ASP A 174 -5.87 -13.12 5.64
CA ASP A 174 -6.62 -13.22 4.40
C ASP A 174 -8.10 -13.53 4.72
N PRO A 175 -9.05 -12.71 4.24
CA PRO A 175 -10.48 -13.05 4.36
C PRO A 175 -10.91 -14.22 3.46
N VAL A 176 -10.00 -14.77 2.63
CA VAL A 176 -10.35 -15.75 1.57
C VAL A 176 -10.05 -17.21 1.97
N SER A 177 -9.39 -17.49 3.09
CA SER A 177 -9.30 -18.84 3.64
C SER A 177 -10.36 -19.06 4.73
N GLY A 178 -11.62 -18.86 4.37
CA GLY A 178 -12.76 -19.36 5.13
C GLY A 178 -13.10 -20.76 4.62
N ASP A 179 -12.36 -21.77 5.09
CA ASP A 179 -12.86 -23.14 5.02
C ASP A 179 -13.82 -23.31 6.20
N ASP A 180 -15.11 -23.10 5.92
CA ASP A 180 -16.21 -23.56 6.76
C ASP A 180 -16.21 -25.10 6.72
N SER A 181 -15.33 -25.71 7.52
CA SER A 181 -15.41 -27.13 7.82
C SER A 181 -15.29 -27.33 9.33
N ASP A 182 -16.46 -27.50 9.92
CA ASP A 182 -16.79 -28.31 11.09
C ASP A 182 -16.14 -28.03 12.46
N GLU A 183 -17.07 -27.81 13.38
CA GLU A 183 -16.98 -27.81 14.83
C GLU A 183 -16.31 -29.09 15.39
N ASN A 184 -14.98 -29.19 15.40
CA ASN A 184 -14.30 -30.05 16.38
C ASN A 184 -12.80 -29.72 16.58
N ASP A 185 -12.49 -28.65 17.30
CA ASP A 185 -11.24 -28.60 18.07
C ASP A 185 -11.39 -27.72 19.32
N ASN A 186 -11.91 -28.38 20.37
CA ASN A 186 -11.98 -27.87 21.72
C ASN A 186 -10.58 -27.98 22.35
N GLY A 187 -9.82 -26.87 22.38
CA GLY A 187 -8.59 -26.83 23.18
C GLY A 187 -7.69 -25.60 23.06
N PHE A 188 -7.61 -24.95 21.90
CA PHE A 188 -6.57 -23.92 21.69
C PHE A 188 -7.07 -22.50 21.41
N ARG A 189 -8.35 -22.32 21.08
CA ARG A 189 -8.90 -21.04 20.58
C ARG A 189 -9.34 -20.04 21.66
N GLN A 190 -9.48 -20.47 22.93
CA GLN A 190 -9.77 -19.60 24.06
C GLN A 190 -8.52 -19.23 24.90
N ALA A 191 -7.32 -19.53 24.42
CA ALA A 191 -6.10 -19.25 25.19
C ALA A 191 -5.53 -17.83 24.96
N SER A 192 -6.02 -17.07 23.97
CA SER A 192 -5.44 -15.77 23.56
C SER A 192 -6.04 -14.56 24.28
N VAL A 193 -7.28 -14.63 24.78
CA VAL A 193 -7.90 -13.51 25.53
C VAL A 193 -7.66 -13.65 27.04
N ARG A 194 -7.68 -14.88 27.57
CA ARG A 194 -7.41 -15.13 29.01
C ARG A 194 -5.93 -15.04 29.37
N ARG A 195 -4.99 -15.33 28.45
CA ARG A 195 -3.55 -15.05 28.66
C ARG A 195 -3.19 -13.56 28.51
N LYS A 196 -3.92 -12.79 27.67
CA LYS A 196 -3.77 -11.33 27.51
C LYS A 196 -4.13 -10.52 28.76
N LEU A 197 -4.82 -11.11 29.74
CA LEU A 197 -5.17 -10.44 30.99
C LEU A 197 -4.06 -10.50 32.05
N PHE A 198 -3.11 -11.44 31.94
CA PHE A 198 -2.08 -11.70 32.95
C PHE A 198 -0.65 -11.46 32.47
N ASP A 199 -0.47 -11.12 31.20
CA ASP A 199 0.81 -10.72 30.66
C ASP A 199 0.90 -9.19 30.78
N HIS A 200 1.55 -8.67 31.82
CA HIS A 200 1.63 -7.23 32.03
C HIS A 200 2.54 -6.52 31.01
N ASP A 201 3.25 -7.28 30.15
CA ASP A 201 4.27 -6.82 29.20
C ASP A 201 3.83 -6.86 27.71
N TRP A 202 2.68 -7.44 27.35
CA TRP A 202 2.24 -7.48 25.94
C TRP A 202 1.79 -6.12 25.39
N LYS A 203 1.56 -5.11 26.25
CA LYS A 203 1.57 -3.70 25.85
C LYS A 203 3.01 -3.21 25.68
N SER A 204 3.79 -3.97 24.92
CA SER A 204 5.13 -3.59 24.55
C SER A 204 5.09 -2.30 23.73
N GLU A 205 6.16 -1.52 23.81
CA GLU A 205 6.26 -0.35 22.96
C GLU A 205 6.22 -0.74 21.49
N ASP A 206 5.37 -0.04 20.76
CA ASP A 206 5.14 -0.25 19.35
C ASP A 206 6.11 0.63 18.55
N LEU A 207 6.68 0.09 17.48
CA LEU A 207 7.57 0.79 16.54
C LEU A 207 6.91 2.07 15.98
N LYS A 208 5.57 2.15 16.04
CA LYS A 208 4.76 3.35 15.80
C LYS A 208 5.21 4.63 16.52
N ILE A 209 5.95 4.53 17.63
CA ILE A 209 6.38 5.69 18.42
C ILE A 209 7.60 6.37 17.80
N LEU A 210 8.36 5.66 16.97
CA LEU A 210 9.60 6.14 16.36
C LEU A 210 9.34 7.13 15.22
N SER A 211 10.27 8.07 15.03
CA SER A 211 10.31 8.95 13.85
C SER A 211 10.49 8.16 12.55
N LEU A 212 10.07 8.77 11.44
CA LEU A 212 10.10 8.15 10.11
C LEU A 212 11.48 7.61 9.74
N ARG A 213 12.56 8.36 10.05
CA ARG A 213 13.95 7.97 9.73
C ARG A 213 14.38 6.69 10.44
N LEU A 214 14.08 6.56 11.73
CA LEU A 214 14.40 5.36 12.50
C LEU A 214 13.52 4.19 12.07
N TYR A 215 12.24 4.45 11.82
CA TYR A 215 11.29 3.45 11.33
C TYR A 215 11.74 2.87 9.98
N GLU A 216 12.06 3.71 9.01
CA GLU A 216 12.56 3.31 7.69
C GLU A 216 13.82 2.44 7.80
N TYR A 217 14.75 2.84 8.66
CA TYR A 217 16.00 2.10 8.87
C TYR A 217 15.78 0.70 9.47
N ILE A 218 14.86 0.59 10.45
CA ILE A 218 14.49 -0.68 11.07
C ILE A 218 13.81 -1.60 10.05
N ILE A 219 12.77 -1.11 9.37
CA ILE A 219 12.02 -1.91 8.39
C ILE A 219 12.92 -2.33 7.23
N SER A 220 13.76 -1.45 6.70
CA SER A 220 14.74 -1.79 5.65
C SER A 220 15.70 -2.90 6.11
N THR A 221 16.12 -2.86 7.38
CA THR A 221 16.97 -3.92 7.95
C THR A 221 16.21 -5.23 8.11
N MET A 222 14.93 -5.20 8.52
CA MET A 222 14.06 -6.39 8.58
C MET A 222 13.87 -7.03 7.21
N LEU A 223 13.62 -6.24 6.17
CA LEU A 223 13.48 -6.71 4.79
C LEU A 223 14.78 -7.39 4.30
N ARG A 224 15.94 -6.78 4.58
CA ARG A 224 17.26 -7.35 4.26
C ARG A 224 17.54 -8.67 5.00
N ARG A 225 17.06 -8.80 6.23
CA ARG A 225 17.19 -10.02 7.06
C ARG A 225 16.10 -11.07 6.77
N LYS A 226 15.22 -10.84 5.80
CA LYS A 226 14.14 -11.74 5.39
C LYS A 226 13.16 -12.09 6.53
N VAL A 227 12.81 -11.11 7.35
CA VAL A 227 11.67 -11.24 8.28
C VAL A 227 10.40 -11.55 7.46
N PRO A 228 9.49 -12.42 7.95
CA PRO A 228 8.26 -12.75 7.24
C PRO A 228 7.44 -11.49 6.87
N GLN A 229 7.03 -11.39 5.61
CA GLN A 229 6.51 -10.15 5.03
C GLN A 229 5.12 -9.79 5.58
N GLU A 230 4.37 -10.77 6.06
CA GLU A 230 3.01 -10.62 6.60
C GLU A 230 3.01 -9.77 7.87
N TYR A 231 4.02 -9.95 8.72
CA TYR A 231 4.18 -9.21 9.98
C TYR A 231 4.73 -7.80 9.72
N VAL A 232 5.68 -7.67 8.80
CA VAL A 232 6.22 -6.37 8.38
C VAL A 232 5.12 -5.51 7.75
N ALA A 233 4.32 -6.09 6.85
CA ALA A 233 3.18 -5.42 6.24
C ALA A 233 2.13 -5.00 7.26
N ALA A 234 1.78 -5.88 8.22
CA ALA A 234 0.87 -5.55 9.31
C ALA A 234 1.37 -4.32 10.09
N ASN A 235 2.65 -4.30 10.45
CA ASN A 235 3.24 -3.19 11.19
C ASN A 235 3.27 -1.88 10.38
N ILE A 236 3.59 -1.95 9.08
CA ILE A 236 3.54 -0.79 8.17
C ILE A 236 2.11 -0.24 8.07
N CYS A 237 1.11 -1.11 7.89
CA CYS A 237 -0.30 -0.70 7.86
C CYS A 237 -0.71 0.03 9.14
N GLU A 238 -0.25 -0.49 10.27
CA GLU A 238 -0.50 0.06 11.60
C GLU A 238 0.24 1.40 11.83
N TYR A 239 1.44 1.57 11.29
CA TYR A 239 2.16 2.85 11.25
C TYR A 239 1.42 3.88 10.38
N ALA A 240 1.04 3.49 9.16
CA ALA A 240 0.27 4.32 8.23
C ALA A 240 -1.07 4.77 8.84
N LYS A 241 -1.81 3.88 9.52
CA LYS A 241 -3.06 4.25 10.20
C LYS A 241 -2.86 5.38 11.21
N LYS A 242 -1.79 5.30 12.02
CA LYS A 242 -1.49 6.30 13.05
C LYS A 242 -1.09 7.65 12.45
N TRP A 243 -0.26 7.65 11.41
CA TRP A 243 0.39 8.87 10.91
C TRP A 243 -0.28 9.49 9.66
N LEU A 244 -1.02 8.69 8.88
CA LEU A 244 -1.71 9.13 7.67
C LEU A 244 -3.23 9.17 7.85
N PHE A 245 -3.83 8.08 8.34
CA PHE A 245 -5.30 7.93 8.32
C PHE A 245 -6.02 8.56 9.52
N CYS A 246 -5.34 8.76 10.65
CA CYS A 246 -5.87 9.54 11.76
C CYS A 246 -5.82 11.04 11.42
N LYS A 247 -6.99 11.64 11.15
CA LYS A 247 -7.13 13.09 10.96
C LYS A 247 -6.58 13.84 12.18
N ARG A 248 -5.51 14.62 12.00
CA ARG A 248 -5.30 15.81 12.84
C ARG A 248 -6.42 16.79 12.49
N GLY A 249 -7.06 17.39 13.50
CA GLY A 249 -8.18 18.32 13.32
C GLY A 249 -7.86 19.43 12.31
N ASP A 250 -8.93 20.07 11.81
CA ASP A 250 -9.06 20.93 10.62
C ASP A 250 -8.05 22.10 10.41
N ASP A 251 -6.96 22.18 11.16
CA ASP A 251 -5.84 23.12 10.96
C ASP A 251 -4.54 22.38 10.56
N ALA A 252 -4.57 21.62 9.47
CA ALA A 252 -3.36 21.03 8.91
C ALA A 252 -2.51 22.12 8.23
N SER A 253 -1.49 22.62 8.94
CA SER A 253 -0.48 23.50 8.35
C SER A 253 0.19 22.85 7.13
N VAL A 254 0.68 23.64 6.17
CA VAL A 254 1.46 23.17 5.01
C VAL A 254 2.65 22.28 5.42
N TYR A 255 3.22 22.50 6.60
CA TYR A 255 4.28 21.66 7.16
C TYR A 255 3.79 20.25 7.53
N ALA A 256 2.55 20.11 8.02
CA ALA A 256 1.95 18.81 8.30
C ALA A 256 1.71 18.02 7.01
N GLU A 257 1.20 18.67 5.95
CA GLU A 257 0.98 18.03 4.64
C GLU A 257 2.29 17.56 4.00
N ASN A 258 3.34 18.39 4.05
CA ASN A 258 4.67 18.01 3.54
C ASN A 258 5.25 16.79 4.30
N SER A 259 5.06 16.75 5.63
CA SER A 259 5.50 15.60 6.43
C SER A 259 4.70 14.33 6.11
N GLN A 260 3.40 14.44 5.86
CA GLN A 260 2.56 13.31 5.47
C GLN A 260 2.92 12.80 4.07
N ARG A 261 3.25 13.70 3.14
CA ARG A 261 3.73 13.31 1.81
C ARG A 261 5.00 12.48 1.90
N GLU A 262 5.98 12.91 2.70
CA GLU A 262 7.22 12.17 2.92
C GLU A 262 6.95 10.78 3.52
N ILE A 263 6.02 10.69 4.48
CA ILE A 263 5.61 9.41 5.08
C ILE A 263 5.01 8.48 4.02
N VAL A 264 4.08 8.93 3.19
CA VAL A 264 3.48 8.08 2.14
C VAL A 264 4.55 7.55 1.17
N GLU A 265 5.48 8.40 0.75
CA GLU A 265 6.55 8.03 -0.18
C GLU A 265 7.51 7.00 0.42
N VAL A 266 7.95 7.20 1.66
CA VAL A 266 8.83 6.25 2.35
C VAL A 266 8.11 4.93 2.62
N LEU A 267 6.86 4.97 3.08
CA LEU A 267 6.11 3.75 3.35
C LEU A 267 5.87 2.94 2.07
N GLU A 268 5.55 3.59 0.95
CA GLU A 268 5.39 2.91 -0.34
C GLU A 268 6.65 2.15 -0.75
N ALA A 269 7.83 2.75 -0.57
CA ALA A 269 9.12 2.11 -0.86
C ALA A 269 9.39 0.88 0.04
N LEU A 270 8.83 0.87 1.26
CA LEU A 270 8.96 -0.23 2.23
C LEU A 270 7.92 -1.34 2.05
N LEU A 271 6.83 -1.10 1.29
CA LEU A 271 5.76 -2.09 1.13
C LEU A 271 6.25 -3.34 0.37
N PRO A 272 5.92 -4.56 0.84
CA PRO A 272 6.21 -5.78 0.10
C PRO A 272 5.53 -5.80 -1.26
N HIS A 273 6.12 -6.53 -2.20
CA HIS A 273 5.62 -6.69 -3.56
C HIS A 273 4.77 -7.97 -3.73
N GLN A 274 4.71 -8.82 -2.71
CA GLN A 274 3.96 -10.07 -2.75
C GLN A 274 2.45 -9.82 -2.76
N LYS A 275 1.75 -10.51 -3.66
CA LYS A 275 0.28 -10.48 -3.76
C LYS A 275 -0.34 -11.09 -2.50
N GLY A 276 -1.42 -10.47 -1.99
CA GLY A 276 -2.22 -11.00 -0.87
C GLY A 276 -1.72 -10.61 0.52
N VAL A 277 -0.51 -10.06 0.65
CA VAL A 277 0.02 -9.65 1.96
C VAL A 277 -0.66 -8.38 2.48
N LEU A 278 -1.10 -7.50 1.58
CA LEU A 278 -1.70 -6.20 1.90
C LEU A 278 -3.18 -6.17 1.48
N PRO A 279 -4.11 -5.66 2.31
CA PRO A 279 -5.49 -5.47 1.91
C PRO A 279 -5.59 -4.49 0.74
N CYS A 280 -6.46 -4.78 -0.26
CA CYS A 280 -6.73 -3.86 -1.36
C CYS A 280 -7.19 -2.49 -0.86
N THR A 281 -8.10 -2.47 0.11
CA THR A 281 -8.61 -1.24 0.74
C THR A 281 -7.50 -0.38 1.33
N PHE A 282 -6.45 -0.99 1.89
CA PHE A 282 -5.29 -0.27 2.41
C PHE A 282 -4.47 0.37 1.28
N LEU A 283 -4.20 -0.37 0.21
CA LEU A 283 -3.46 0.14 -0.94
C LEU A 283 -4.19 1.29 -1.63
N PHE A 284 -5.51 1.17 -1.83
CA PHE A 284 -6.34 2.25 -2.36
C PHE A 284 -6.39 3.45 -1.42
N GLY A 285 -6.43 3.23 -0.10
CA GLY A 285 -6.26 4.28 0.90
C GLY A 285 -4.93 5.01 0.75
N MET A 286 -3.81 4.29 0.67
CA MET A 286 -2.49 4.86 0.44
C MET A 286 -2.42 5.66 -0.87
N LEU A 287 -2.99 5.13 -1.96
CA LEU A 287 -3.04 5.81 -3.25
C LEU A 287 -3.86 7.10 -3.19
N HIS A 288 -5.01 7.07 -2.51
CA HIS A 288 -5.82 8.26 -2.28
C HIS A 288 -5.01 9.35 -1.55
N PHE A 289 -4.30 8.99 -0.48
CA PHE A 289 -3.42 9.94 0.22
C PHE A 289 -2.25 10.41 -0.65
N ALA A 290 -1.64 9.54 -1.45
CA ALA A 290 -0.57 9.89 -2.39
C ALA A 290 -1.06 10.89 -3.45
N VAL A 291 -2.29 10.73 -3.93
CA VAL A 291 -2.93 11.66 -4.85
C VAL A 291 -3.15 13.00 -4.14
N VAL A 292 -3.92 13.00 -3.04
CA VAL A 292 -4.32 14.21 -2.29
C VAL A 292 -3.11 15.06 -1.87
N LEU A 293 -2.05 14.43 -1.36
CA LEU A 293 -0.84 15.11 -0.88
C LEU A 293 0.13 15.52 -2.00
N GLY A 294 -0.18 15.18 -3.26
CA GLY A 294 0.70 15.48 -4.39
C GLY A 294 2.04 14.75 -4.29
N ALA A 295 2.05 13.47 -3.90
CA ALA A 295 3.26 12.65 -3.84
C ALA A 295 3.93 12.48 -5.21
N LYS A 296 5.22 12.12 -5.18
CA LYS A 296 6.02 11.80 -6.37
C LYS A 296 5.33 10.78 -7.30
N PRO A 297 5.50 10.92 -8.63
CA PRO A 297 4.89 10.01 -9.59
C PRO A 297 5.37 8.57 -9.43
N GLU A 298 6.60 8.34 -8.96
CA GLU A 298 7.15 7.02 -8.68
C GLU A 298 6.35 6.30 -7.59
N CYS A 299 5.99 7.02 -6.52
CA CYS A 299 5.17 6.49 -5.42
C CYS A 299 3.77 6.10 -5.90
N LYS A 300 3.11 6.99 -6.67
CA LYS A 300 1.79 6.71 -7.26
C LYS A 300 1.84 5.48 -8.15
N ASN A 301 2.83 5.40 -9.05
CA ASN A 301 3.00 4.27 -9.95
C ASN A 301 3.29 2.96 -9.19
N GLY A 302 4.10 3.00 -8.13
CA GLY A 302 4.38 1.84 -7.28
C GLY A 302 3.13 1.29 -6.59
N LEU A 303 2.23 2.17 -6.13
CA LEU A 303 0.92 1.79 -5.60
C LEU A 303 -0.01 1.25 -6.69
N GLU A 304 -0.10 1.92 -7.84
CA GLU A 304 -0.91 1.48 -8.99
C GLU A 304 -0.50 0.09 -9.49
N ILE A 305 0.80 -0.23 -9.48
CA ILE A 305 1.32 -1.57 -9.85
C ILE A 305 0.88 -2.61 -8.82
N ARG A 306 1.02 -2.33 -7.51
CA ARG A 306 0.63 -3.28 -6.46
C ARG A 306 -0.87 -3.52 -6.44
N ILE A 307 -1.68 -2.46 -6.59
CA ILE A 307 -3.14 -2.57 -6.72
C ILE A 307 -3.47 -3.39 -7.96
N GLY A 308 -2.84 -3.10 -9.09
CA GLY A 308 -3.01 -3.84 -10.34
C GLY A 308 -2.72 -5.34 -10.18
N ASN A 309 -1.80 -5.77 -9.32
CA ASN A 309 -1.51 -7.19 -9.13
C ASN A 309 -2.59 -7.96 -8.34
N GLN A 310 -3.45 -7.26 -7.59
CA GLN A 310 -4.49 -7.85 -6.74
C GLN A 310 -5.88 -7.25 -6.96
N LEU A 311 -6.10 -6.68 -8.15
CA LEU A 311 -7.36 -6.00 -8.51
C LEU A 311 -8.57 -6.95 -8.47
N ASP A 312 -8.35 -8.25 -8.60
CA ASP A 312 -9.36 -9.31 -8.45
C ASP A 312 -9.99 -9.40 -7.06
N HIS A 313 -9.40 -8.75 -6.04
CA HIS A 313 -9.94 -8.65 -4.69
C HIS A 313 -10.46 -7.23 -4.36
N ALA A 314 -10.53 -6.33 -5.33
CA ALA A 314 -11.00 -4.96 -5.13
C ALA A 314 -12.53 -4.86 -5.23
N SER A 315 -13.10 -3.86 -4.57
CA SER A 315 -14.50 -3.49 -4.72
C SER A 315 -14.66 -2.22 -5.55
N VAL A 316 -15.84 -1.98 -6.11
CA VAL A 316 -16.13 -0.77 -6.90
C VAL A 316 -15.83 0.50 -6.11
N LYS A 317 -16.14 0.50 -4.81
CA LYS A 317 -15.90 1.64 -3.91
C LYS A 317 -14.43 2.03 -3.85
N ASP A 318 -13.53 1.07 -4.00
CA ASP A 318 -12.09 1.31 -3.98
C ASP A 318 -11.62 2.04 -5.25
N LEU A 319 -12.29 1.81 -6.39
CA LEU A 319 -11.97 2.45 -7.68
C LEU A 319 -12.48 3.90 -7.78
N LEU A 320 -13.35 4.33 -6.86
CA LEU A 320 -13.92 5.68 -6.82
C LEU A 320 -12.92 6.70 -6.26
N ILE A 321 -11.79 6.86 -6.94
CA ILE A 321 -10.73 7.81 -6.59
C ILE A 321 -11.19 9.21 -7.04
N PRO A 322 -11.36 10.19 -6.12
CA PRO A 322 -11.77 11.54 -6.50
C PRO A 322 -10.73 12.22 -7.39
N SER A 323 -11.18 12.96 -8.40
CA SER A 323 -10.29 13.79 -9.21
C SER A 323 -9.74 14.96 -8.40
N GLN A 324 -8.49 15.36 -8.67
CA GLN A 324 -7.86 16.50 -7.98
C GLN A 324 -7.53 17.62 -8.97
N GLY A 325 -8.09 18.80 -8.72
CA GLY A 325 -7.85 20.00 -9.52
C GLY A 325 -8.99 21.01 -9.40
N TYR A 326 -8.70 22.28 -9.69
CA TYR A 326 -9.71 23.34 -9.75
C TYR A 326 -10.61 23.23 -11.00
N SER A 327 -10.21 22.44 -12.00
CA SER A 327 -11.00 22.10 -13.17
C SER A 327 -11.95 20.95 -12.85
N LYS A 328 -13.23 21.28 -12.64
CA LYS A 328 -14.35 20.36 -12.38
C LYS A 328 -14.75 19.56 -13.63
N ASP A 329 -13.80 18.88 -14.27
CA ASP A 329 -14.10 18.21 -15.53
C ASP A 329 -14.80 16.86 -15.33
N GLU A 330 -14.42 16.07 -14.32
CA GLU A 330 -15.02 14.76 -13.98
C GLU A 330 -14.89 14.53 -12.46
N ARG A 331 -15.85 13.85 -11.81
CA ARG A 331 -15.81 13.61 -10.35
C ARG A 331 -14.72 12.64 -9.90
N TYR A 332 -14.34 11.70 -10.77
CA TYR A 332 -13.39 10.62 -10.47
C TYR A 332 -12.16 10.68 -11.38
N ASP A 333 -10.99 10.26 -10.88
CA ASP A 333 -9.77 10.10 -11.66
C ASP A 333 -9.83 8.80 -12.48
N THR A 334 -10.53 8.88 -13.61
CA THR A 334 -10.67 7.81 -14.60
C THR A 334 -9.34 7.40 -15.20
N GLY A 335 -8.37 8.33 -15.30
CA GLY A 335 -7.02 8.06 -15.78
C GLY A 335 -6.22 7.15 -14.85
N CYS A 336 -6.35 7.32 -13.53
CA CYS A 336 -5.74 6.44 -12.54
C CYS A 336 -6.28 5.00 -12.63
N VAL A 337 -7.61 4.86 -12.75
CA VAL A 337 -8.24 3.54 -12.91
C VAL A 337 -7.76 2.85 -14.19
N THR A 338 -7.63 3.57 -15.30
CA THR A 338 -7.07 3.04 -16.56
C THR A 338 -5.63 2.55 -16.38
N ARG A 339 -4.78 3.25 -15.62
CA ARG A 339 -3.41 2.80 -15.32
C ARG A 339 -3.39 1.55 -14.44
N ILE A 340 -4.27 1.46 -13.45
CA ILE A 340 -4.41 0.28 -12.59
C ILE A 340 -4.85 -0.95 -13.41
N LEU A 341 -5.88 -0.79 -14.26
CA LEU A 341 -6.33 -1.84 -15.18
C LEU A 341 -5.22 -2.26 -16.13
N LYS A 342 -4.45 -1.30 -16.67
CA LYS A 342 -3.27 -1.56 -17.49
C LYS A 342 -2.24 -2.41 -16.77
N ASN A 343 -1.96 -2.14 -15.50
CA ASN A 343 -1.03 -2.94 -14.71
C ASN A 343 -1.56 -4.34 -14.45
N PHE A 344 -2.85 -4.49 -14.10
CA PHE A 344 -3.50 -5.80 -13.95
C PHE A 344 -3.37 -6.64 -15.23
N TYR A 345 -3.80 -6.10 -16.37
CA TYR A 345 -3.73 -6.79 -17.67
C TYR A 345 -2.32 -6.90 -18.25
N ASN A 346 -1.29 -6.35 -17.60
CA ASN A 346 0.11 -6.57 -17.98
C ASN A 346 0.78 -7.66 -17.15
N ASN A 347 0.43 -7.71 -15.85
CA ASN A 347 1.13 -8.51 -14.84
C ASN A 347 0.31 -9.69 -14.30
N TYR A 348 -0.93 -9.90 -14.76
CA TYR A 348 -1.71 -11.09 -14.43
C TYR A 348 -0.95 -12.38 -14.80
N THR A 349 -0.56 -13.11 -13.75
CA THR A 349 0.02 -14.45 -13.82
C THR A 349 -0.90 -15.51 -13.22
N GLY A 350 -2.19 -15.18 -13.05
CA GLY A 350 -3.15 -16.03 -12.35
C GLY A 350 -3.39 -17.37 -13.07
N PRO A 351 -3.47 -18.49 -12.33
CA PRO A 351 -3.82 -19.78 -12.91
C PRO A 351 -5.34 -19.81 -13.18
N GLY A 352 -5.75 -19.44 -14.39
CA GLY A 352 -7.13 -19.51 -14.86
C GLY A 352 -7.81 -18.16 -15.05
N ASP A 353 -9.08 -18.22 -15.46
CA ASP A 353 -9.86 -17.04 -15.87
C ASP A 353 -10.64 -16.38 -14.71
N SER A 354 -10.59 -16.92 -13.49
CA SER A 354 -11.39 -16.42 -12.35
C SER A 354 -11.08 -14.96 -12.00
N GLY A 355 -9.80 -14.59 -11.88
CA GLY A 355 -9.43 -13.20 -11.60
C GLY A 355 -9.77 -12.26 -12.76
N LEU A 356 -9.69 -12.74 -14.02
CA LEU A 356 -10.11 -11.96 -15.19
C LEU A 356 -11.63 -11.73 -15.20
N LEU A 357 -12.41 -12.72 -14.77
CA LEU A 357 -13.86 -12.62 -14.62
C LEU A 357 -14.23 -11.62 -13.53
N SER A 358 -13.61 -11.71 -12.35
CA SER A 358 -13.84 -10.76 -11.24
C SER A 358 -13.53 -9.33 -11.64
N VAL A 359 -12.43 -9.09 -12.37
CA VAL A 359 -12.09 -7.75 -12.86
C VAL A 359 -13.03 -7.30 -13.98
N ALA A 360 -13.52 -8.20 -14.84
CA ALA A 360 -14.52 -7.85 -15.85
C ALA A 360 -15.85 -7.38 -15.20
N GLU A 361 -16.29 -8.06 -14.14
CA GLU A 361 -17.44 -7.65 -13.31
C GLU A 361 -17.19 -6.29 -12.66
N LEU A 362 -16.01 -6.10 -12.08
CA LEU A 362 -15.60 -4.84 -11.46
C LEU A 362 -15.63 -3.67 -12.47
N ILE A 363 -15.19 -3.89 -13.72
CA ILE A 363 -15.25 -2.86 -14.78
C ILE A 363 -16.70 -2.52 -15.12
N ASP A 364 -17.60 -3.50 -15.24
CA ASP A 364 -19.01 -3.26 -15.55
C ASP A 364 -19.73 -2.49 -14.43
N GLU A 365 -19.42 -2.82 -13.18
CA GLU A 365 -19.97 -2.12 -12.02
C GLU A 365 -19.39 -0.71 -11.86
N PHE A 366 -18.09 -0.55 -12.07
CA PHE A 366 -17.44 0.76 -12.08
C PHE A 366 -17.99 1.65 -13.19
N LEU A 367 -18.15 1.12 -14.41
CA LEU A 367 -18.72 1.85 -15.54
C LEU A 367 -20.17 2.29 -15.23
N ALA A 368 -20.98 1.45 -14.59
CA ALA A 368 -22.32 1.82 -14.18
C ALA A 368 -22.34 2.95 -13.12
N GLU A 369 -21.40 2.94 -12.18
CA GLU A 369 -21.29 3.97 -11.14
C GLU A 369 -20.84 5.32 -11.71
N ILE A 370 -19.80 5.36 -12.55
CA ILE A 370 -19.35 6.61 -13.18
C ILE A 370 -20.40 7.16 -14.16
N SER A 371 -21.22 6.31 -14.76
CA SER A 371 -22.29 6.73 -15.67
C SER A 371 -23.39 7.56 -14.99
N ALA A 372 -23.48 7.49 -13.66
CA ALA A 372 -24.40 8.30 -12.88
C ALA A 372 -23.92 9.76 -12.71
N ASP A 373 -22.65 10.06 -13.03
CA ASP A 373 -22.08 11.41 -13.02
C ASP A 373 -22.52 12.19 -14.26
N ILE A 374 -23.00 13.42 -14.07
CA ILE A 374 -23.49 14.30 -15.14
C ILE A 374 -22.32 14.93 -15.90
N ASP A 375 -21.18 15.06 -15.24
CA ASP A 375 -19.97 15.66 -15.80
C ASP A 375 -19.11 14.63 -16.57
N LEU A 376 -19.51 13.35 -16.59
CA LEU A 376 -18.78 12.30 -17.30
C LEU A 376 -18.77 12.58 -18.82
N LYS A 377 -17.57 12.64 -19.40
CA LYS A 377 -17.42 12.86 -20.85
C LYS A 377 -17.77 11.60 -21.63
N MET A 378 -18.40 11.78 -22.80
CA MET A 378 -18.73 10.69 -23.72
C MET A 378 -17.49 9.90 -24.15
N THR A 379 -16.35 10.57 -24.34
CA THR A 379 -15.08 9.90 -24.68
C THR A 379 -14.65 8.92 -23.58
N THR A 380 -14.70 9.36 -22.33
CA THR A 380 -14.32 8.56 -21.16
C THR A 380 -15.28 7.38 -21.00
N PHE A 381 -16.59 7.60 -21.14
CA PHE A 381 -17.57 6.51 -21.15
C PHE A 381 -17.25 5.48 -22.24
N MET A 382 -16.97 5.91 -23.47
CA MET A 382 -16.67 5.00 -24.58
C MET A 382 -15.38 4.21 -24.37
N GLU A 383 -14.35 4.80 -23.76
CA GLU A 383 -13.11 4.11 -23.41
C GLU A 383 -13.37 2.96 -22.44
N PHE A 384 -14.14 3.21 -21.37
CA PHE A 384 -14.49 2.16 -20.40
C PHE A 384 -15.47 1.14 -20.96
N ALA A 385 -16.43 1.54 -21.80
CA ALA A 385 -17.32 0.61 -22.50
C ALA A 385 -16.54 -0.31 -23.45
N ASP A 386 -15.55 0.20 -24.17
CA ASP A 386 -14.68 -0.59 -25.03
C ASP A 386 -13.81 -1.58 -24.22
N MET A 387 -13.32 -1.16 -23.05
CA MET A 387 -12.63 -2.04 -22.11
C MET A 387 -13.56 -3.15 -21.58
N ALA A 388 -14.79 -2.82 -21.16
CA ALA A 388 -15.78 -3.79 -20.69
C ALA A 388 -16.11 -4.85 -21.76
N VAL A 389 -16.30 -4.42 -23.02
CA VAL A 389 -16.52 -5.34 -24.16
C VAL A 389 -15.30 -6.22 -24.39
N ALA A 390 -14.09 -5.67 -24.33
CA ALA A 390 -12.85 -6.43 -24.52
C ALA A 390 -12.66 -7.49 -23.41
N ALA A 391 -13.03 -7.17 -22.16
CA ALA A 391 -12.96 -8.10 -21.03
C ALA A 391 -13.94 -9.29 -21.21
N SER A 392 -15.07 -9.03 -21.86
CA SER A 392 -16.17 -9.99 -22.06
C SER A 392 -16.13 -10.72 -23.42
N ALA A 393 -15.07 -10.52 -24.23
CA ALA A 393 -15.02 -11.01 -25.60
C ALA A 393 -14.94 -12.55 -25.70
N GLU A 394 -14.25 -13.21 -24.77
CA GLU A 394 -14.01 -14.67 -24.82
C GLU A 394 -14.56 -15.41 -23.59
N THR A 395 -15.20 -14.71 -22.66
CA THR A 395 -15.94 -15.31 -21.54
C THR A 395 -17.43 -15.41 -21.88
N PRO A 396 -18.14 -16.42 -21.36
CA PRO A 396 -19.59 -16.58 -21.55
C PRO A 396 -20.41 -15.59 -20.70
N ARG A 397 -19.89 -14.37 -20.49
CA ARG A 397 -20.57 -13.34 -19.68
C ARG A 397 -21.70 -12.68 -20.44
N THR A 398 -22.68 -12.20 -19.67
CA THR A 398 -23.80 -11.45 -20.19
C THR A 398 -23.40 -10.00 -20.45
N SER A 399 -24.03 -9.36 -21.44
CA SER A 399 -23.82 -7.93 -21.74
C SER A 399 -24.68 -7.00 -20.86
N ASP A 400 -25.28 -7.52 -19.81
CA ASP A 400 -26.27 -6.79 -19.00
C ASP A 400 -25.63 -5.65 -18.21
N GLY A 401 -24.39 -5.82 -17.75
CA GLY A 401 -23.62 -4.78 -17.07
C GLY A 401 -23.39 -3.55 -17.95
N ILE A 402 -23.01 -3.78 -19.21
CA ILE A 402 -22.83 -2.72 -20.22
C ILE A 402 -24.17 -2.06 -20.54
N TYR A 403 -25.24 -2.85 -20.71
CA TYR A 403 -26.58 -2.30 -20.92
C TYR A 403 -27.02 -1.39 -19.77
N ARG A 404 -26.84 -1.83 -18.52
CA ARG A 404 -27.14 -1.05 -17.33
C ARG A 404 -26.38 0.27 -17.32
N ALA A 405 -25.09 0.27 -17.64
CA ALA A 405 -24.31 1.49 -17.72
C ALA A 405 -24.81 2.44 -18.84
N ILE A 406 -25.11 1.92 -20.03
CA ILE A 406 -25.69 2.70 -21.13
C ILE A 406 -27.02 3.33 -20.70
N ASP A 407 -27.90 2.56 -20.05
CA ASP A 407 -29.21 3.04 -19.62
C ASP A 407 -29.12 4.18 -18.59
N ILE A 408 -28.20 4.06 -17.62
CA ILE A 408 -27.89 5.09 -16.63
C ILE A 408 -27.30 6.33 -17.31
N TYR A 409 -26.31 6.14 -18.19
CA TYR A 409 -25.65 7.24 -18.89
C TYR A 409 -26.65 8.04 -19.73
N LEU A 410 -27.51 7.36 -20.51
CA LEU A 410 -28.56 8.00 -21.30
C LEU A 410 -29.64 8.68 -20.43
N ASP A 411 -29.91 8.20 -19.21
CA ASP A 411 -30.81 8.90 -18.28
C ASP A 411 -30.23 10.22 -17.78
N LYS A 412 -28.93 10.24 -17.45
CA LYS A 412 -28.23 11.43 -16.94
C LYS A 412 -27.86 12.43 -18.03
N HIS A 413 -27.62 11.97 -19.26
CA HIS A 413 -27.14 12.76 -20.39
C HIS A 413 -28.23 12.96 -21.45
N ARG A 414 -29.37 13.50 -21.05
CA ARG A 414 -30.54 13.69 -21.94
C ARG A 414 -30.30 14.66 -23.11
N TYR A 415 -29.21 15.42 -23.07
CA TYR A 415 -28.81 16.38 -24.10
C TYR A 415 -28.11 15.74 -25.31
N LEU A 416 -27.85 14.43 -25.29
CA LEU A 416 -27.20 13.72 -26.39
C LEU A 416 -28.07 13.66 -27.64
N THR A 417 -27.44 13.85 -28.80
CA THR A 417 -28.06 13.68 -30.12
C THR A 417 -28.30 12.20 -30.44
N GLU A 418 -29.25 11.90 -31.33
CA GLU A 418 -29.52 10.51 -31.75
C GLU A 418 -28.27 9.80 -32.30
N SER A 419 -27.41 10.50 -33.06
CA SER A 419 -26.14 9.92 -33.53
C SER A 419 -25.18 9.56 -32.40
N GLN A 420 -25.11 10.38 -31.34
CA GLN A 420 -24.27 10.08 -30.18
C GLN A 420 -24.82 8.91 -29.38
N LYS A 421 -26.15 8.82 -29.23
CA LYS A 421 -26.80 7.66 -28.62
C LYS A 421 -26.52 6.38 -29.40
N GLU A 422 -26.58 6.43 -30.74
CA GLU A 422 -26.21 5.29 -31.58
C GLU A 422 -24.74 4.87 -31.40
N GLU A 423 -23.83 5.83 -31.26
CA GLU A 423 -22.41 5.56 -31.03
C GLU A 423 -22.17 4.86 -29.68
N ILE A 424 -22.83 5.31 -28.62
CA ILE A 424 -22.81 4.70 -27.28
C ILE A 424 -23.43 3.29 -27.32
N CYS A 425 -24.56 3.12 -28.00
CA CYS A 425 -25.23 1.83 -28.10
C CYS A 425 -24.48 0.80 -28.96
N ARG A 426 -23.45 1.21 -29.71
CA ARG A 426 -22.62 0.29 -30.52
C ARG A 426 -21.91 -0.78 -29.68
N PHE A 427 -21.65 -0.50 -28.41
CA PHE A 427 -20.99 -1.42 -27.48
C PHE A 427 -21.93 -2.52 -26.96
N LEU A 428 -23.24 -2.43 -27.23
CA LEU A 428 -24.23 -3.39 -26.77
C LEU A 428 -24.28 -4.64 -27.67
N ASP A 429 -23.83 -5.78 -27.15
CA ASP A 429 -24.06 -7.09 -27.80
C ASP A 429 -25.37 -7.71 -27.29
N CYS A 430 -26.44 -7.45 -28.03
CA CYS A 430 -27.80 -7.94 -27.74
C CYS A 430 -27.89 -9.48 -27.72
N ASN A 431 -26.98 -10.20 -28.40
CA ASN A 431 -26.97 -11.67 -28.39
C ASN A 431 -26.59 -12.22 -27.02
N LYS A 432 -25.75 -11.50 -26.28
CA LYS A 432 -25.27 -11.88 -24.94
C LYS A 432 -26.11 -11.29 -23.80
N MET A 433 -27.21 -10.60 -24.07
CA MET A 433 -28.10 -10.10 -23.02
C MET A 433 -29.03 -11.19 -22.47
N THR A 434 -29.42 -11.08 -21.21
CA THR A 434 -30.47 -11.91 -20.61
C THR A 434 -31.86 -11.51 -21.12
N ARG A 435 -32.86 -12.37 -20.89
CA ARG A 435 -34.24 -12.11 -21.28
C ARG A 435 -34.79 -10.88 -20.55
N GLU A 436 -34.55 -10.75 -19.24
CA GLU A 436 -35.02 -9.57 -18.49
C GLU A 436 -34.39 -8.28 -19.02
N ALA A 437 -33.08 -8.31 -19.35
CA ALA A 437 -32.41 -7.15 -19.91
C ALA A 437 -32.95 -6.78 -21.30
N CYS A 438 -33.24 -7.76 -22.16
CA CYS A 438 -33.88 -7.52 -23.46
C CYS A 438 -35.29 -6.94 -23.32
N GLU A 439 -36.10 -7.42 -22.37
CA GLU A 439 -37.44 -6.90 -22.10
C GLU A 439 -37.38 -5.44 -21.62
N HIS A 440 -36.46 -5.14 -20.69
CA HIS A 440 -36.24 -3.77 -20.22
C HIS A 440 -35.78 -2.85 -21.37
N ALA A 441 -34.85 -3.32 -22.21
CA ALA A 441 -34.36 -2.57 -23.36
C ALA A 441 -35.43 -2.35 -24.45
N ALA A 442 -36.34 -3.31 -24.65
CA ALA A 442 -37.45 -3.18 -25.58
C ALA A 442 -38.45 -2.07 -25.17
N GLN A 443 -38.59 -1.83 -23.87
CA GLN A 443 -39.48 -0.80 -23.31
C GLN A 443 -38.78 0.55 -23.08
N ASN A 444 -37.48 0.63 -23.39
CA ASN A 444 -36.66 1.79 -23.06
C ASN A 444 -36.74 2.87 -24.14
N ASN A 445 -37.54 3.90 -23.87
CA ASN A 445 -37.74 5.05 -24.77
C ASN A 445 -36.47 5.93 -24.96
N LYS A 446 -35.41 5.71 -24.16
CA LYS A 446 -34.16 6.48 -24.26
C LYS A 446 -33.23 5.92 -25.34
N LEU A 447 -33.41 4.66 -25.74
CA LEU A 447 -32.59 4.01 -26.75
C LEU A 447 -33.01 4.44 -28.16
N PRO A 448 -32.06 4.51 -29.13
CA PRO A 448 -32.41 4.72 -30.53
C PRO A 448 -33.32 3.60 -31.05
N THR A 449 -34.32 3.94 -31.86
CA THR A 449 -35.31 3.00 -32.42
C THR A 449 -34.66 1.78 -33.09
N ARG A 450 -33.53 2.00 -33.79
CA ARG A 450 -32.76 0.94 -34.44
C ARG A 450 -32.28 -0.13 -33.45
N VAL A 451 -31.83 0.28 -32.27
CA VAL A 451 -31.33 -0.61 -31.21
C VAL A 451 -32.50 -1.37 -30.59
N VAL A 452 -33.62 -0.69 -30.33
CA VAL A 452 -34.85 -1.32 -29.79
C VAL A 452 -35.35 -2.43 -30.73
N VAL A 453 -35.40 -2.18 -32.05
CA VAL A 453 -35.79 -3.19 -33.04
C VAL A 453 -34.82 -4.38 -33.04
N GLN A 454 -33.52 -4.12 -32.93
CA GLN A 454 -32.51 -5.18 -32.86
C GLN A 454 -32.67 -6.05 -31.59
N VAL A 455 -32.92 -5.43 -30.44
CA VAL A 455 -33.19 -6.13 -29.18
C VAL A 455 -34.45 -6.98 -29.28
N LEU A 456 -35.54 -6.43 -29.81
CA LEU A 456 -36.81 -7.15 -30.02
C LEU A 456 -36.62 -8.37 -30.93
N PHE A 457 -35.93 -8.19 -32.06
CA PHE A 457 -35.65 -9.27 -32.99
C PHE A 457 -34.85 -10.41 -32.33
N ILE A 458 -33.80 -10.07 -31.58
CA ILE A 458 -32.99 -11.06 -30.87
C ILE A 458 -33.76 -11.73 -29.72
N GLY A 459 -34.60 -10.98 -29.01
CA GLY A 459 -35.51 -11.53 -28.00
C GLY A 459 -36.45 -12.59 -28.60
N GLN A 460 -37.04 -12.29 -29.77
CA GLN A 460 -37.90 -13.23 -30.51
C GLN A 460 -37.14 -14.49 -30.95
N LEU A 461 -35.90 -14.34 -31.45
CA LEU A 461 -35.07 -15.49 -31.81
C LEU A 461 -34.78 -16.41 -30.62
N LYS A 462 -34.46 -15.84 -29.45
CA LYS A 462 -34.20 -16.59 -28.21
C LYS A 462 -35.43 -17.34 -27.73
N LEU A 463 -36.61 -16.69 -27.74
CA LEU A 463 -37.88 -17.33 -27.39
C LEU A 463 -38.20 -18.50 -28.32
N ARG A 464 -38.03 -18.33 -29.62
CA ARG A 464 -38.25 -19.40 -30.60
C ARG A 464 -37.30 -20.58 -30.37
N ASP A 465 -36.03 -20.31 -30.09
CA ASP A 465 -35.04 -21.37 -29.84
C ASP A 465 -35.32 -22.12 -28.51
N GLU A 466 -35.83 -21.44 -27.48
CA GLU A 466 -36.31 -22.07 -26.24
C GLU A 466 -37.55 -22.95 -26.49
N ILE A 467 -38.57 -22.43 -27.20
CA ILE A 467 -39.77 -23.20 -27.58
C ILE A 467 -39.36 -24.42 -28.41
N ALA A 468 -38.45 -24.27 -29.37
CA ALA A 468 -37.97 -25.38 -30.19
C ALA A 468 -37.20 -26.44 -29.39
N LYS A 469 -36.51 -26.06 -28.31
CA LYS A 469 -35.85 -27.01 -27.38
C LYS A 469 -36.86 -27.72 -26.50
N GLU A 470 -37.86 -27.00 -25.97
CA GLU A 470 -38.96 -27.58 -25.18
C GLU A 470 -39.80 -28.56 -26.02
N VAL A 471 -40.12 -28.21 -27.27
CA VAL A 471 -40.84 -29.11 -28.21
C VAL A 471 -40.01 -30.36 -28.57
N LYS A 472 -38.68 -30.27 -28.54
CA LYS A 472 -37.79 -31.43 -28.77
C LYS A 472 -37.59 -32.31 -27.53
N ASN A 473 -37.69 -31.74 -26.32
CA ASN A 473 -37.47 -32.46 -25.06
C ASN A 473 -38.78 -32.94 -24.40
N GLY A 474 -39.93 -32.37 -24.75
CA GLY A 474 -41.25 -32.74 -24.26
C GLY A 474 -42.14 -33.25 -25.38
N GLY A 475 -42.27 -34.58 -25.50
CA GLY A 475 -43.34 -35.18 -26.28
C GLY A 475 -44.68 -35.02 -25.57
N GLY A 476 -45.49 -34.01 -25.94
CA GLY A 476 -46.91 -33.98 -25.56
C GLY A 476 -47.58 -32.60 -25.45
N LEU A 477 -48.28 -32.24 -26.54
CA LEU A 477 -49.59 -31.57 -26.60
C LEU A 477 -49.81 -30.24 -25.85
N LEU A 478 -50.01 -29.15 -26.61
CA LEU A 478 -51.24 -28.34 -26.52
C LEU A 478 -51.47 -27.51 -27.79
N LYS A 479 -52.66 -27.70 -28.37
CA LYS A 479 -53.22 -26.87 -29.44
C LYS A 479 -53.62 -25.51 -28.87
N VAL A 480 -53.15 -24.43 -29.49
CA VAL A 480 -53.79 -23.10 -29.47
C VAL A 480 -53.78 -22.66 -30.93
N ALA A 481 -54.84 -23.00 -31.67
CA ALA A 481 -56.00 -22.16 -31.94
C ALA A 481 -55.69 -21.11 -33.04
N GLU A 482 -56.18 -21.48 -34.22
CA GLU A 482 -56.28 -20.74 -35.48
C GLU A 482 -56.77 -19.29 -35.27
N ALA A 483 -55.84 -18.34 -35.16
CA ALA A 483 -56.08 -16.91 -35.38
C ALA A 483 -54.81 -16.09 -35.70
N GLU A 484 -53.62 -16.71 -35.76
CA GLU A 484 -52.34 -16.03 -36.00
C GLU A 484 -51.67 -16.38 -37.34
N GLU A 485 -52.29 -17.20 -38.19
CA GLU A 485 -51.64 -17.75 -39.39
C GLU A 485 -51.17 -16.67 -40.39
N ASP A 486 -51.91 -15.56 -40.55
CA ASP A 486 -51.54 -14.50 -41.50
C ASP A 486 -50.38 -13.61 -41.00
N VAL A 487 -50.31 -13.32 -39.70
CA VAL A 487 -49.19 -12.54 -39.13
C VAL A 487 -47.96 -13.42 -38.95
N VAL A 488 -48.14 -14.71 -38.61
CA VAL A 488 -47.05 -15.68 -38.48
C VAL A 488 -46.42 -15.99 -39.84
N THR A 489 -47.21 -16.09 -40.91
CA THR A 489 -46.68 -16.32 -42.26
C THR A 489 -45.94 -15.09 -42.81
N GLU A 490 -46.45 -13.87 -42.62
CA GLU A 490 -45.70 -12.65 -43.00
C GLU A 490 -44.41 -12.51 -42.18
N MET A 491 -44.45 -12.87 -40.88
CA MET A 491 -43.29 -12.79 -40.00
C MET A 491 -42.28 -13.94 -40.25
N GLU A 492 -42.72 -15.10 -40.70
CA GLU A 492 -41.86 -16.16 -41.27
C GLU A 492 -41.22 -15.71 -42.57
N GLU A 493 -41.95 -14.99 -43.43
CA GLU A 493 -41.41 -14.48 -44.68
C GLU A 493 -40.35 -13.40 -44.44
N ILE A 494 -40.60 -12.49 -43.49
CA ILE A 494 -39.62 -11.49 -43.03
C ILE A 494 -38.44 -12.18 -42.32
N GLY A 495 -38.70 -13.18 -41.48
CA GLY A 495 -37.67 -13.98 -40.81
C GLY A 495 -36.78 -14.74 -41.79
N ASN A 496 -37.36 -15.27 -42.87
CA ASN A 496 -36.64 -15.92 -43.96
C ASN A 496 -35.81 -14.92 -44.78
N LYS A 497 -36.34 -13.72 -45.03
CA LYS A 497 -35.61 -12.61 -45.67
C LYS A 497 -34.45 -12.13 -44.80
N VAL A 498 -34.64 -12.03 -43.48
CA VAL A 498 -33.58 -11.66 -42.54
C VAL A 498 -32.53 -12.76 -42.42
N LEU A 499 -32.92 -14.04 -42.35
CA LEU A 499 -31.97 -15.16 -42.40
C LEU A 499 -31.20 -15.21 -43.72
N ALA A 500 -31.83 -14.87 -44.85
CA ALA A 500 -31.15 -14.74 -46.13
C ALA A 500 -30.15 -13.57 -46.11
N LEU A 501 -30.55 -12.40 -45.61
CA LEU A 501 -29.68 -11.24 -45.43
C LEU A 501 -28.56 -11.48 -44.43
N GLU A 502 -28.78 -12.28 -43.38
CA GLU A 502 -27.76 -12.70 -42.42
C GLU A 502 -26.78 -13.69 -43.03
N ARG A 503 -27.25 -14.62 -43.89
CA ARG A 503 -26.38 -15.51 -44.67
C ARG A 503 -25.55 -14.70 -45.66
N GLU A 504 -26.13 -13.69 -46.30
CA GLU A 504 -25.41 -12.78 -47.21
C GLU A 504 -24.43 -11.88 -46.46
N CYS A 505 -24.82 -11.29 -45.33
CA CYS A 505 -23.92 -10.53 -44.46
C CYS A 505 -22.81 -11.42 -43.89
N SER A 506 -23.10 -12.68 -43.55
CA SER A 506 -22.11 -13.65 -43.10
C SER A 506 -21.19 -14.09 -44.22
N ALA A 507 -21.70 -14.26 -45.44
CA ALA A 507 -20.91 -14.55 -46.63
C ALA A 507 -20.02 -13.37 -47.00
N MET A 508 -20.52 -12.14 -46.87
CA MET A 508 -19.78 -10.90 -47.10
C MET A 508 -18.71 -10.70 -46.01
N ARG A 509 -19.03 -10.93 -44.73
CA ARG A 509 -18.05 -10.94 -43.64
C ARG A 509 -17.00 -12.04 -43.82
N ARG A 510 -17.37 -13.22 -44.34
CA ARG A 510 -16.43 -14.29 -44.72
C ARG A 510 -15.58 -13.90 -45.93
N GLN A 511 -16.12 -13.23 -46.93
CA GLN A 511 -15.32 -12.73 -48.07
C GLN A 511 -14.36 -11.60 -47.67
N ILE A 512 -14.75 -10.75 -46.72
CA ILE A 512 -13.89 -9.75 -46.09
C ILE A 512 -12.79 -10.42 -45.24
N SER A 513 -13.14 -11.49 -44.51
CA SER A 513 -12.21 -12.28 -43.68
C SER A 513 -11.23 -13.14 -44.52
N CYS A 514 -11.70 -13.74 -45.61
CA CYS A 514 -10.89 -14.56 -46.51
C CYS A 514 -9.85 -13.75 -47.31
N LYS A 515 -9.98 -12.41 -47.34
CA LYS A 515 -8.99 -11.53 -47.95
C LYS A 515 -7.88 -11.05 -47.01
N ASN A 516 -7.86 -11.42 -45.73
CA ASN A 516 -6.67 -11.23 -44.88
C ASN A 516 -6.61 -12.16 -43.66
N VAL A 517 -5.58 -13.01 -43.66
CA VAL A 517 -4.89 -13.62 -42.50
C VAL A 517 -5.70 -14.57 -41.62
N LYS A 518 -5.19 -15.82 -41.52
CA LYS A 518 -5.55 -16.80 -40.47
C LYS A 518 -5.51 -16.13 -39.09
N THR A 519 -6.66 -15.84 -38.49
CA THR A 519 -6.74 -15.34 -37.12
C THR A 519 -6.46 -16.48 -36.14
N PRO A 520 -5.40 -16.43 -35.32
CA PRO A 520 -5.28 -17.33 -34.18
C PRO A 520 -6.36 -16.95 -33.16
N LYS A 521 -6.68 -17.86 -32.22
CA LYS A 521 -7.50 -17.54 -31.04
C LYS A 521 -7.04 -16.19 -30.49
N LYS A 522 -7.94 -15.20 -30.52
CA LYS A 522 -7.70 -13.97 -29.76
C LYS A 522 -7.61 -14.44 -28.30
N ASN A 523 -6.68 -13.87 -27.54
CA ASN A 523 -6.65 -14.04 -26.10
C ASN A 523 -7.20 -12.71 -25.56
N ILE A 524 -8.15 -12.73 -24.62
CA ILE A 524 -8.67 -11.54 -23.89
C ILE A 524 -7.50 -10.64 -23.51
N TRP A 525 -6.44 -11.27 -23.00
CA TRP A 525 -5.15 -10.69 -22.68
C TRP A 525 -4.52 -9.85 -23.80
N LYS A 526 -4.45 -10.38 -25.01
CA LYS A 526 -3.85 -9.69 -26.17
C LYS A 526 -4.71 -8.52 -26.62
N GLU A 527 -6.03 -8.68 -26.57
CA GLU A 527 -6.96 -7.62 -26.95
C GLU A 527 -6.95 -6.48 -25.92
N MET A 528 -7.01 -6.80 -24.62
CA MET A 528 -6.87 -5.83 -23.53
C MET A 528 -5.53 -5.09 -23.60
N LYS A 529 -4.42 -5.82 -23.80
CA LYS A 529 -3.10 -5.20 -24.00
C LYS A 529 -3.07 -4.26 -25.19
N ARG A 530 -3.76 -4.61 -26.29
CA ARG A 530 -3.84 -3.75 -27.48
C ARG A 530 -4.61 -2.47 -27.18
N LYS A 531 -5.76 -2.57 -26.50
CA LYS A 531 -6.63 -1.44 -26.17
C LYS A 531 -6.00 -0.47 -25.16
N LEU A 532 -5.25 -1.01 -24.20
CA LEU A 532 -4.52 -0.22 -23.19
C LEU A 532 -3.17 0.33 -23.68
N GLY A 533 -2.84 0.11 -24.97
CA GLY A 533 -1.58 0.58 -25.58
C GLY A 533 -0.34 -0.11 -25.00
N CYS A 534 -0.43 -1.38 -24.60
CA CYS A 534 0.64 -2.17 -23.97
C CYS A 534 1.48 -3.01 -24.94
N ALA A 535 1.33 -2.86 -26.25
CA ALA A 535 2.08 -3.66 -27.21
C ALA A 535 3.54 -3.17 -27.29
N THR A 536 4.42 -3.76 -26.47
CA THR A 536 5.87 -3.60 -26.61
C THR A 536 6.36 -4.35 -27.85
N THR A 537 7.02 -3.64 -28.75
CA THR A 537 7.97 -4.19 -29.71
C THR A 537 9.09 -4.90 -28.94
N SER A 538 9.02 -6.22 -28.80
CA SER A 538 10.16 -7.01 -28.32
C SER A 538 11.18 -7.14 -29.45
N ILE A 539 12.10 -6.18 -29.54
CA ILE A 539 13.39 -6.39 -30.19
C ILE A 539 14.29 -7.05 -29.16
N HIS A 540 14.27 -8.39 -29.12
CA HIS A 540 15.45 -9.19 -28.79
C HIS A 540 15.15 -10.67 -28.99
N GLU A 541 15.53 -11.18 -30.17
CA GLU A 541 15.97 -12.56 -30.36
C GLU A 541 16.98 -12.52 -31.52
N CYS A 542 18.25 -12.32 -31.16
CA CYS A 542 19.37 -12.59 -32.06
C CYS A 542 19.49 -14.11 -32.17
N ASP A 543 18.77 -14.72 -33.11
CA ASP A 543 18.96 -16.13 -33.43
C ASP A 543 20.03 -16.27 -34.52
N CYS A 544 21.24 -16.60 -34.07
CA CYS A 544 22.40 -16.87 -34.88
C CYS A 544 22.26 -18.24 -35.58
N HIS A 545 21.66 -18.26 -36.77
CA HIS A 545 21.68 -19.45 -37.63
C HIS A 545 23.02 -19.59 -38.38
N VAL A 546 23.90 -20.41 -37.80
CA VAL A 546 25.07 -20.98 -38.46
C VAL A 546 24.63 -21.88 -39.63
N LYS A 547 25.08 -21.53 -40.84
CA LYS A 547 24.91 -22.27 -42.09
C LYS A 547 25.48 -23.70 -41.98
N LYS A 548 24.62 -24.74 -41.98
CA LYS A 548 25.05 -26.13 -42.22
C LYS A 548 25.35 -26.32 -43.70
N LYS A 549 26.64 -26.49 -44.02
CA LYS A 549 27.16 -26.92 -45.33
C LYS A 549 26.75 -28.36 -45.62
N LYS A 550 26.26 -28.60 -46.85
CA LYS A 550 26.11 -29.91 -47.49
C LYS A 550 27.43 -30.70 -47.42
N LYS A 551 27.40 -31.93 -46.89
CA LYS A 551 28.45 -32.94 -47.12
C LYS A 551 27.96 -33.94 -48.15
N VAL A 552 28.56 -33.89 -49.32
CA VAL A 552 28.57 -34.93 -50.36
C VAL A 552 29.56 -36.01 -49.90
N HIS A 553 29.16 -37.28 -49.92
CA HIS A 553 30.08 -38.41 -49.81
C HIS A 553 30.64 -38.75 -51.19
N PRO A 554 31.93 -39.13 -51.27
CA PRO A 554 32.35 -40.18 -52.19
C PRO A 554 33.05 -41.33 -51.45
N LYS A 555 32.79 -42.53 -51.99
CA LYS A 555 33.31 -43.89 -51.73
C LYS A 555 34.26 -44.10 -50.56
#